data_AF-A0A414IT70-F1
#
_entry.id   AF-A0A414IT70-F1
#
_cell.length_a   1.000
_cell.length_b   1.000
_cell.length_c   1.000
_cell.angle_alpha   90.00
_cell.angle_beta   90.00
_cell.angle_gamma   90.00
#
_symmetry.space_group_name_H-M   'P 1'
#
loop_
_entity.id
_entity.type
_entity.pdbx_description
1 polymer ?
#
loop_
_entity_poly.entity_id
_entity_poly.type
_entity_poly.pdbx_seq_one_letter_code
_entity_poly.pdbx_strand_id
1 'polypeptide(L)'
;MELFLILELIHGNTRENRMANTFRLKSTTMFSRMDDDINEQPLRIVFLSVEGNKTERQYFDYVEKYRGKLGIKAAVHIHTLQRAKRDNLSAPENVLELLEEYLVIRKNDGLPERLRSVIPQRYSEEFINCYLRSELNPQDDKVKEFESILAEVGYDVVYNNYLKEFKGKNDVFGIVLDRDYKSHSVSQMKKIAEQCEKNHYKLFITTPLFEFWLLLHLIDIDKLSEEELRNIKVNDGISEKHTYTSKMVSDIAGHSKSISEKIFLQTYLSKIDYAISQSKKLNTAIDALIGEDKTEETKMGNIGTNLHELFELLRTDKDL
;
A
#
# COMPACT_ATOMS: atom_id res chain seq x y z
N MET A 1 -15.55 -43.03 43.84
CA MET A 1 -14.88 -44.25 43.38
C MET A 1 -15.85 -44.96 42.48
N GLU A 2 -15.62 -45.17 41.21
CA GLU A 2 -14.38 -45.14 40.44
C GLU A 2 -14.84 -44.91 38.98
N LEU A 3 -14.45 -43.82 38.33
CA LEU A 3 -13.13 -43.68 37.72
C LEU A 3 -12.71 -45.00 37.07
N PHE A 4 -13.06 -45.23 35.80
CA PHE A 4 -12.08 -45.77 34.84
C PHE A 4 -12.58 -45.82 33.38
N LEU A 5 -13.45 -44.90 32.93
CA LEU A 5 -13.81 -44.81 31.51
C LEU A 5 -13.93 -43.35 31.01
N ILE A 6 -13.11 -42.45 31.56
CA ILE A 6 -12.95 -41.04 31.12
C ILE A 6 -11.66 -40.81 30.31
N LEU A 7 -10.87 -41.83 29.95
CA LEU A 7 -9.48 -41.61 29.50
C LEU A 7 -9.06 -42.04 28.08
N GLU A 8 -9.98 -42.37 27.16
CA GLU A 8 -9.57 -42.71 25.77
C GLU A 8 -10.30 -41.95 24.65
N LEU A 9 -10.85 -40.77 24.92
CA LEU A 9 -11.32 -39.84 23.86
C LEU A 9 -10.71 -38.44 23.98
N ILE A 10 -9.59 -38.32 24.68
CA ILE A 10 -8.72 -37.15 24.65
C ILE A 10 -7.46 -37.60 23.93
N HIS A 11 -7.28 -37.11 22.69
CA HIS A 11 -6.07 -37.03 21.85
C HIS A 11 -6.44 -37.32 20.39
N GLY A 12 -7.12 -36.36 19.77
CA GLY A 12 -7.61 -36.47 18.40
C GLY A 12 -7.88 -35.13 17.74
N ASN A 13 -6.87 -34.26 17.73
CA ASN A 13 -6.67 -33.22 16.72
C ASN A 13 -7.72 -32.07 16.65
N THR A 14 -7.77 -31.24 17.69
CA THR A 14 -8.22 -29.85 17.54
C THR A 14 -7.22 -29.10 16.67
N ARG A 15 -7.49 -29.01 15.36
CA ARG A 15 -6.97 -27.90 14.55
C ARG A 15 -7.63 -26.62 15.09
N GLU A 16 -6.92 -25.92 15.96
CA GLU A 16 -7.16 -24.50 16.20
C GLU A 16 -7.17 -23.78 14.85
N ASN A 17 -8.36 -23.43 14.37
CA ASN A 17 -8.52 -22.47 13.31
C ASN A 17 -8.17 -21.11 13.91
N ARG A 18 -6.87 -20.80 14.02
CA ARG A 18 -6.39 -19.44 14.29
C ARG A 18 -6.92 -18.57 13.16
N MET A 19 -8.00 -17.83 13.41
CA MET A 19 -8.48 -16.80 12.50
C MET A 19 -7.30 -15.86 12.22
N ALA A 20 -6.79 -15.93 10.99
CA ALA A 20 -5.84 -14.94 10.48
C ALA A 20 -6.53 -13.57 10.49
N ASN A 21 -5.79 -12.49 10.78
CA ASN A 21 -6.34 -11.12 10.78
C ASN A 21 -7.19 -10.91 9.53
N THR A 22 -8.50 -10.78 9.72
CA THR A 22 -9.48 -10.71 8.63
C THR A 22 -9.73 -9.28 8.16
N PHE A 23 -8.95 -8.31 8.63
CA PHE A 23 -9.02 -6.91 8.20
C PHE A 23 -7.63 -6.26 8.15
N ARG A 24 -7.44 -5.39 7.16
CA ARG A 24 -6.12 -4.95 6.72
C ARG A 24 -5.70 -3.62 7.31
N LEU A 25 -6.58 -2.62 7.43
CA LEU A 25 -6.19 -1.30 7.92
C LEU A 25 -5.86 -1.31 9.43
N LYS A 26 -4.65 -0.87 9.82
CA LYS A 26 -4.22 -0.76 11.24
C LYS A 26 -3.28 0.42 11.49
N SER A 27 -3.31 0.98 12.69
CA SER A 27 -2.41 2.05 13.15
C SER A 27 -1.06 1.57 13.71
N THR A 28 -0.07 2.47 13.75
CA THR A 28 1.19 2.40 14.53
C THR A 28 1.55 3.80 15.02
N THR A 29 2.26 3.90 16.14
CA THR A 29 2.65 5.08 16.99
C THR A 29 3.07 6.42 16.32
N MET A 30 3.07 6.53 15.00
CA MET A 30 3.30 7.76 14.24
C MET A 30 2.11 8.73 14.26
N PHE A 31 0.89 8.24 14.55
CA PHE A 31 -0.34 9.04 14.57
C PHE A 31 -0.31 10.20 15.57
N SER A 32 0.37 10.05 16.71
CA SER A 32 0.38 11.07 17.76
C SER A 32 1.31 12.27 17.49
N ARG A 33 2.02 12.30 16.36
CA ARG A 33 2.94 13.41 16.01
C ARG A 33 2.50 14.25 14.80
N MET A 34 1.41 13.86 14.12
CA MET A 34 0.92 14.60 12.95
C MET A 34 -0.10 15.67 13.32
N ASP A 35 -0.76 15.55 14.48
CA ASP A 35 -1.81 16.49 14.93
C ASP A 35 -1.28 17.87 15.35
N ASP A 36 -0.02 17.99 15.76
CA ASP A 36 0.51 19.26 16.29
C ASP A 36 0.85 20.31 15.20
N ASP A 37 0.89 19.93 13.92
CA ASP A 37 1.38 20.79 12.82
C ASP A 37 0.33 21.10 11.72
N ILE A 38 -0.89 20.56 11.81
CA ILE A 38 -1.97 20.82 10.84
C ILE A 38 -2.86 21.96 11.37
N ASN A 39 -2.36 23.20 11.30
CA ASN A 39 -3.15 24.38 11.67
C ASN A 39 -4.20 24.80 10.60
N GLU A 40 -4.16 24.20 9.41
CA GLU A 40 -5.11 24.45 8.31
C GLU A 40 -5.62 23.12 7.72
N GLN A 41 -6.91 23.05 7.37
CA GLN A 41 -7.47 21.87 6.72
C GLN A 41 -6.73 21.58 5.40
N PRO A 42 -6.39 20.30 5.12
CA PRO A 42 -5.65 19.96 3.92
C PRO A 42 -6.48 20.27 2.66
N LEU A 43 -5.84 20.81 1.62
CA LEU A 43 -6.50 21.06 0.33
C LEU A 43 -6.66 19.76 -0.47
N ARG A 44 -5.65 18.89 -0.41
CA ARG A 44 -5.63 17.60 -1.12
C ARG A 44 -4.84 16.58 -0.32
N ILE A 45 -5.40 15.38 -0.19
CA ILE A 45 -4.70 14.21 0.31
C ILE A 45 -4.64 13.18 -0.83
N VAL A 46 -3.44 12.70 -1.12
CA VAL A 46 -3.23 11.57 -2.03
C VAL A 46 -3.13 10.30 -1.20
N PHE A 47 -4.19 9.49 -1.21
CA PHE A 47 -4.23 8.18 -0.55
C PHE A 47 -3.64 7.11 -1.46
N LEU A 48 -2.60 6.43 -1.00
CA LEU A 48 -1.93 5.36 -1.75
C LEU A 48 -2.05 4.02 -1.07
N SER A 49 -2.56 3.03 -1.80
CA SER A 49 -2.34 1.61 -1.47
C SER A 49 -1.08 1.13 -2.19
N VAL A 50 -0.11 0.61 -1.45
CA VAL A 50 1.20 0.21 -2.01
C VAL A 50 1.41 -1.29 -1.89
N GLU A 51 2.18 -1.90 -2.80
CA GLU A 51 2.39 -3.35 -2.84
C GLU A 51 3.16 -3.91 -1.64
N GLY A 52 4.28 -3.31 -1.25
CA GLY A 52 5.06 -3.69 -0.07
C GLY A 52 4.77 -2.84 1.18
N ASN A 53 4.66 -3.51 2.34
CA ASN A 53 4.26 -2.89 3.61
C ASN A 53 5.46 -2.27 4.38
N LYS A 54 6.64 -2.19 3.76
CA LYS A 54 7.86 -1.71 4.43
C LYS A 54 8.64 -0.70 3.60
N THR A 55 9.25 -1.10 2.48
CA THR A 55 10.12 -0.21 1.70
C THR A 55 9.36 0.98 1.10
N GLU A 56 8.29 0.71 0.36
CA GLU A 56 7.43 1.69 -0.31
C GLU A 56 6.77 2.60 0.69
N ARG A 57 6.18 1.99 1.73
CA ARG A 57 5.58 2.72 2.84
C ARG A 57 6.58 3.68 3.49
N GLN A 58 7.76 3.20 3.89
CA GLN A 58 8.77 4.07 4.49
C GLN A 58 9.23 5.17 3.54
N TYR A 59 9.39 4.86 2.26
CA TYR A 59 9.74 5.85 1.24
C TYR A 59 8.72 6.99 1.21
N PHE A 60 7.43 6.67 1.07
CA PHE A 60 6.37 7.68 0.99
C PHE A 60 6.09 8.37 2.32
N ASP A 61 6.22 7.68 3.45
CA ASP A 61 6.12 8.28 4.80
C ASP A 61 7.21 9.35 4.99
N TYR A 62 8.42 9.12 4.46
CA TYR A 62 9.46 10.15 4.47
C TYR A 62 9.25 11.25 3.42
N VAL A 63 8.65 10.94 2.26
CA VAL A 63 8.19 11.98 1.32
C VAL A 63 7.19 12.90 2.01
N GLU A 64 6.20 12.37 2.73
CA GLU A 64 5.22 13.16 3.51
C GLU A 64 5.92 14.00 4.59
N LYS A 65 6.79 13.37 5.38
CA LYS A 65 7.52 14.03 6.46
C LYS A 65 8.38 15.19 5.97
N TYR A 66 8.97 15.07 4.79
CA TYR A 66 9.88 16.06 4.22
C TYR A 66 9.30 16.81 3.02
N ARG A 67 7.97 16.78 2.83
CA ARG A 67 7.27 17.31 1.66
C ARG A 67 7.60 18.77 1.35
N GLY A 68 7.76 19.61 2.38
CA GLY A 68 8.14 21.01 2.20
C GLY A 68 9.52 21.21 1.55
N LYS A 69 10.48 20.30 1.81
CA LYS A 69 11.80 20.31 1.14
C LYS A 69 11.74 19.83 -0.30
N LEU A 70 10.64 19.18 -0.69
CA LEU A 70 10.40 18.62 -2.01
C LEU A 70 9.54 19.53 -2.88
N GLY A 71 9.25 20.76 -2.43
CA GLY A 71 8.39 21.71 -3.16
C GLY A 71 6.91 21.31 -3.15
N ILE A 72 6.49 20.43 -2.24
CA ILE A 72 5.09 20.08 -2.03
C ILE A 72 4.51 21.07 -1.01
N LYS A 73 3.36 21.67 -1.33
CA LYS A 73 2.71 22.66 -0.47
C LYS A 73 2.28 22.03 0.85
N ALA A 74 2.30 22.82 1.92
CA ALA A 74 1.96 22.34 3.26
C ALA A 74 0.57 21.69 3.34
N ALA A 75 -0.40 22.21 2.57
CA ALA A 75 -1.78 21.73 2.49
C ALA A 75 -2.00 20.54 1.53
N VAL A 76 -0.94 20.03 0.88
CA VAL A 76 -0.99 18.82 0.07
C VAL A 76 -0.28 17.70 0.82
N HIS A 77 -0.97 16.60 1.04
CA HIS A 77 -0.46 15.47 1.81
C HIS A 77 -0.44 14.19 0.97
N ILE A 78 0.45 13.28 1.35
CA ILE A 78 0.44 11.89 0.90
C ILE A 78 0.22 10.98 2.10
N HIS A 79 -0.76 10.09 1.98
CA HIS A 79 -1.11 9.13 3.04
C HIS A 79 -1.04 7.71 2.49
N THR A 80 -0.08 6.92 2.96
CA THR A 80 -0.02 5.49 2.62
C THR A 80 -0.97 4.68 3.49
N LEU A 81 -1.81 3.86 2.86
CA LEU A 81 -2.73 2.97 3.56
C LEU A 81 -1.93 1.87 4.28
N GLN A 82 -2.15 1.78 5.58
CA GLN A 82 -1.44 0.83 6.43
C GLN A 82 -2.08 -0.56 6.35
N ARG A 83 -1.26 -1.61 6.23
CA ARG A 83 -1.72 -3.00 6.41
C ARG A 83 -1.32 -3.56 7.77
N ALA A 84 -2.13 -4.47 8.30
CA ALA A 84 -1.85 -5.19 9.52
C ALA A 84 -0.49 -5.89 9.42
N LYS A 85 0.31 -5.89 10.50
CA LYS A 85 1.67 -6.44 10.50
C LYS A 85 1.79 -7.93 10.10
N ARG A 86 0.69 -8.69 10.14
CA ARG A 86 0.64 -10.11 9.76
C ARG A 86 -0.09 -10.36 8.44
N ASP A 87 -0.48 -9.28 7.75
CA ASP A 87 -1.10 -9.37 6.44
C ASP A 87 0.00 -9.52 5.37
N ASN A 88 0.07 -10.70 4.78
CA ASN A 88 1.00 -11.01 3.69
C ASN A 88 0.34 -10.84 2.31
N LEU A 89 -0.92 -10.37 2.24
CA LEU A 89 -1.63 -10.12 1.00
C LEU A 89 -1.04 -8.89 0.31
N SER A 90 -0.14 -9.17 -0.63
CA SER A 90 0.61 -8.18 -1.41
C SER A 90 0.39 -8.31 -2.91
N ALA A 91 -0.30 -9.35 -3.40
CA ALA A 91 -0.60 -9.44 -4.82
C ALA A 91 -1.40 -8.21 -5.31
N PRO A 92 -1.28 -7.80 -6.58
CA PRO A 92 -1.87 -6.58 -7.12
C PRO A 92 -3.36 -6.37 -6.82
N GLU A 93 -4.19 -7.42 -6.88
CA GLU A 93 -5.63 -7.32 -6.55
C GLU A 93 -5.85 -6.98 -5.10
N ASN A 94 -5.01 -7.50 -4.21
CA ASN A 94 -5.07 -7.15 -2.80
C ASN A 94 -4.73 -5.67 -2.62
N VAL A 95 -3.78 -5.11 -3.37
CA VAL A 95 -3.46 -3.69 -3.26
C VAL A 95 -4.66 -2.83 -3.67
N LEU A 96 -5.34 -3.18 -4.76
CA LEU A 96 -6.57 -2.52 -5.19
C LEU A 96 -7.71 -2.69 -4.17
N GLU A 97 -7.96 -3.91 -3.71
CA GLU A 97 -8.99 -4.23 -2.72
C GLU A 97 -8.81 -3.38 -1.45
N LEU A 98 -7.58 -3.21 -0.96
CA LEU A 98 -7.32 -2.36 0.22
C LEU A 98 -7.76 -0.90 0.01
N LEU A 99 -7.57 -0.36 -1.19
CA LEU A 99 -8.03 0.99 -1.53
C LEU A 99 -9.56 1.06 -1.53
N GLU A 100 -10.22 0.04 -2.07
CA GLU A 100 -11.68 -0.04 -2.13
C GLU A 100 -12.32 -0.25 -0.75
N GLU A 101 -11.73 -1.10 0.11
CA GLU A 101 -12.14 -1.26 1.51
C GLU A 101 -12.09 0.08 2.26
N TYR A 102 -11.01 0.85 2.05
CA TYR A 102 -10.89 2.18 2.61
C TYR A 102 -11.99 3.14 2.10
N LEU A 103 -12.27 3.13 0.79
CA LEU A 103 -13.29 4.00 0.21
C LEU A 103 -14.69 3.72 0.75
N VAL A 104 -15.04 2.44 0.99
CA VAL A 104 -16.30 2.04 1.63
C VAL A 104 -16.41 2.66 3.03
N ILE A 105 -15.35 2.54 3.83
CA ILE A 105 -15.30 3.11 5.19
C ILE A 105 -15.42 4.64 5.14
N ARG A 106 -14.68 5.29 4.23
CA ARG A 106 -14.63 6.76 4.10
C ARG A 106 -15.99 7.37 3.75
N LYS A 107 -16.78 6.70 2.90
CA LYS A 107 -18.12 7.12 2.47
C LYS A 107 -19.21 6.86 3.51
N ASN A 108 -18.90 6.14 4.60
CA ASN A 108 -19.90 5.56 5.51
C ASN A 108 -20.89 4.64 4.77
N ASP A 109 -20.47 3.99 3.67
CA ASP A 109 -21.30 3.07 2.88
C ASP A 109 -21.43 1.67 3.54
N GLY A 110 -21.08 1.58 4.81
CA GLY A 110 -21.12 0.37 5.62
C GLY A 110 -19.73 -0.20 5.92
N LEU A 111 -19.72 -1.46 6.38
CA LEU A 111 -18.48 -2.22 6.54
C LEU A 111 -18.07 -2.88 5.22
N PRO A 112 -16.77 -3.00 4.93
CA PRO A 112 -16.26 -3.81 3.82
C PRO A 112 -16.81 -5.23 3.81
N GLU A 113 -16.99 -5.81 2.61
CA GLU A 113 -17.62 -7.12 2.41
C GLU A 113 -16.97 -8.23 3.25
N ARG A 114 -15.64 -8.20 3.37
CA ARG A 114 -14.87 -9.16 4.15
C ARG A 114 -15.12 -9.10 5.66
N LEU A 115 -15.47 -7.92 6.18
CA LEU A 115 -15.90 -7.79 7.57
C LEU A 115 -17.35 -8.26 7.73
N ARG A 116 -18.22 -7.90 6.79
CA ARG A 116 -19.62 -8.34 6.82
C ARG A 116 -19.75 -9.86 6.87
N SER A 117 -18.89 -10.58 6.14
CA SER A 117 -18.92 -12.04 6.11
C SER A 117 -18.48 -12.72 7.41
N VAL A 118 -17.72 -12.04 8.27
CA VAL A 118 -17.25 -12.58 9.56
C VAL A 118 -18.01 -12.03 10.77
N ILE A 119 -18.84 -11.00 10.58
CA ILE A 119 -19.65 -10.44 11.66
C ILE A 119 -20.79 -11.39 12.00
N PRO A 120 -20.98 -11.73 13.30
CA PRO A 120 -22.08 -12.58 13.72
C PRO A 120 -23.46 -12.02 13.32
N GLN A 121 -24.33 -12.86 12.78
CA GLN A 121 -25.69 -12.49 12.32
C GLN A 121 -26.59 -11.87 13.40
N ARG A 122 -26.22 -11.94 14.68
CA ARG A 122 -26.92 -11.28 15.80
C ARG A 122 -26.83 -9.73 15.75
N TYR A 123 -25.91 -9.18 14.97
CA TYR A 123 -25.84 -7.74 14.71
C TYR A 123 -26.61 -7.43 13.42
N SER A 124 -27.70 -6.68 13.54
CA SER A 124 -28.49 -6.25 12.39
C SER A 124 -27.76 -5.17 11.58
N GLU A 125 -28.11 -5.05 10.30
CA GLU A 125 -27.66 -3.93 9.46
C GLU A 125 -27.95 -2.57 10.10
N GLU A 126 -29.10 -2.43 10.76
CA GLU A 126 -29.47 -1.21 11.51
C GLU A 126 -28.46 -0.90 12.61
N PHE A 127 -28.09 -1.91 13.42
CA PHE A 127 -27.10 -1.75 14.48
C PHE A 127 -25.74 -1.34 13.93
N ILE A 128 -25.29 -2.01 12.86
CA ILE A 128 -24.00 -1.71 12.20
C ILE A 128 -23.99 -0.28 11.67
N ASN A 129 -25.07 0.15 11.03
CA ASN A 129 -25.19 1.51 10.50
C ASN A 129 -25.20 2.57 11.60
N CYS A 130 -25.94 2.37 12.68
CA CYS A 130 -25.91 3.26 13.85
C CYS A 130 -24.52 3.30 14.49
N TYR A 131 -23.83 2.15 14.58
CA TYR A 131 -22.44 2.10 15.06
C TYR A 131 -21.52 2.95 14.18
N LEU A 132 -21.59 2.79 12.85
CA LEU A 132 -20.72 3.50 11.91
C LEU A 132 -20.96 5.00 11.85
N ARG A 133 -22.18 5.45 12.18
CA ARG A 133 -22.56 6.87 12.32
C ARG A 133 -22.29 7.43 13.72
N SER A 134 -21.73 6.63 14.63
CA SER A 134 -21.49 7.01 16.02
C SER A 134 -22.77 7.43 16.76
N GLU A 135 -23.91 6.84 16.42
CA GLU A 135 -25.22 7.08 17.03
C GLU A 135 -25.48 6.19 18.25
N LEU A 136 -24.61 5.21 18.50
CA LEU A 136 -24.71 4.29 19.63
C LEU A 136 -23.92 4.81 20.84
N ASN A 137 -24.38 4.46 22.05
CA ASN A 137 -23.67 4.77 23.29
C ASN A 137 -22.40 3.90 23.40
N PRO A 138 -21.18 4.48 23.48
CA PRO A 138 -19.93 3.71 23.62
C PRO A 138 -19.86 2.87 24.91
N GLN A 139 -20.67 3.20 25.92
CA GLN A 139 -20.70 2.46 27.18
C GLN A 139 -21.61 1.22 27.15
N ASP A 140 -22.42 1.05 26.11
CA ASP A 140 -23.29 -0.11 25.93
C ASP A 140 -22.47 -1.39 25.77
N ASP A 141 -22.80 -2.43 26.55
CA ASP A 141 -22.09 -3.70 26.53
C ASP A 141 -22.15 -4.38 25.16
N LYS A 142 -23.23 -4.18 24.40
CA LYS A 142 -23.38 -4.69 23.03
C LYS A 142 -22.43 -3.98 22.06
N VAL A 143 -22.16 -2.69 22.28
CA VAL A 143 -21.17 -1.93 21.49
C VAL A 143 -19.75 -2.40 21.82
N LYS A 144 -19.42 -2.57 23.10
CA LYS A 144 -18.11 -3.09 23.54
C LYS A 144 -17.84 -4.50 23.00
N GLU A 145 -18.85 -5.37 23.03
CA GLU A 145 -18.76 -6.72 22.46
C GLU A 145 -18.52 -6.66 20.94
N PHE A 146 -19.23 -5.77 20.24
CA PHE A 146 -19.02 -5.58 18.80
C PHE A 146 -17.62 -5.05 18.49
N GLU A 147 -17.11 -4.10 19.26
CA GLU A 147 -15.75 -3.57 19.13
C GLU A 147 -14.67 -4.63 19.41
N SER A 148 -14.90 -5.54 20.35
CA SER A 148 -14.00 -6.68 20.58
C SER A 148 -13.93 -7.59 19.35
N ILE A 149 -15.08 -7.87 18.72
CA ILE A 149 -15.13 -8.67 17.48
C ILE A 149 -14.38 -7.94 16.36
N LEU A 150 -14.64 -6.64 16.18
CA LEU A 150 -13.93 -5.80 15.22
C LEU A 150 -12.41 -5.87 15.46
N ALA A 151 -11.96 -5.75 16.71
CA ALA A 151 -10.54 -5.84 17.05
C ALA A 151 -9.95 -7.23 16.77
N GLU A 152 -10.68 -8.32 17.06
CA GLU A 152 -10.26 -9.70 16.78
C GLU A 152 -10.09 -9.96 15.28
N VAL A 153 -11.00 -9.44 14.46
CA VAL A 153 -10.89 -9.52 13.00
C VAL A 153 -9.86 -8.53 12.46
N GLY A 154 -9.31 -7.65 13.30
CA GLY A 154 -8.23 -6.72 12.97
C GLY A 154 -8.70 -5.36 12.46
N TYR A 155 -9.96 -5.00 12.66
CA TYR A 155 -10.52 -3.69 12.38
C TYR A 155 -10.09 -2.67 13.43
N ASP A 156 -9.26 -1.72 13.02
CA ASP A 156 -8.80 -0.62 13.86
C ASP A 156 -9.80 0.54 13.79
N VAL A 157 -10.73 0.58 14.74
CA VAL A 157 -11.78 1.60 14.84
C VAL A 157 -11.18 3.00 14.88
N VAL A 158 -10.10 3.21 15.64
CA VAL A 158 -9.47 4.52 15.82
C VAL A 158 -8.87 5.01 14.50
N TYR A 159 -8.10 4.15 13.83
CA TYR A 159 -7.53 4.50 12.53
C TYR A 159 -8.60 4.74 11.47
N ASN A 160 -9.67 3.96 11.46
CA ASN A 160 -10.76 4.14 10.52
C ASN A 160 -11.55 5.43 10.77
N ASN A 161 -11.75 5.83 12.03
CA ASN A 161 -12.34 7.12 12.36
C ASN A 161 -11.44 8.28 11.90
N TYR A 162 -10.13 8.20 12.16
CA TYR A 162 -9.16 9.15 11.59
C TYR A 162 -9.28 9.22 10.07
N LEU A 163 -9.33 8.09 9.38
CA LEU A 163 -9.47 8.02 7.93
C LEU A 163 -10.79 8.61 7.40
N LYS A 164 -11.85 8.63 8.21
CA LYS A 164 -13.13 9.29 7.86
C LYS A 164 -13.06 10.80 8.03
N GLU A 165 -12.32 11.29 9.02
CA GLU A 165 -12.20 12.71 9.35
C GLU A 165 -11.11 13.40 8.54
N PHE A 166 -10.05 12.67 8.18
CA PHE A 166 -8.93 13.17 7.40
C PHE A 166 -9.34 13.32 5.93
N LYS A 167 -9.88 14.49 5.60
CA LYS A 167 -10.41 14.83 4.27
C LYS A 167 -9.84 16.13 3.75
N GLY A 168 -9.37 16.07 2.50
CA GLY A 168 -9.10 17.25 1.71
C GLY A 168 -10.26 17.58 0.80
N LYS A 169 -10.18 18.74 0.16
CA LYS A 169 -11.21 19.22 -0.78
C LYS A 169 -11.25 18.37 -2.06
N ASN A 170 -10.07 18.03 -2.58
CA ASN A 170 -9.89 17.36 -3.87
C ASN A 170 -8.98 16.13 -3.74
N ASP A 171 -9.35 15.21 -2.84
CA ASP A 171 -8.57 14.01 -2.56
C ASP A 171 -8.40 13.10 -3.78
N VAL A 172 -7.26 12.44 -3.85
CA VAL A 172 -6.91 11.52 -4.92
C VAL A 172 -6.61 10.15 -4.34
N PHE A 173 -7.08 9.11 -5.03
CA PHE A 173 -6.93 7.73 -4.62
C PHE A 173 -6.10 7.01 -5.67
N GLY A 174 -5.09 6.25 -5.24
CA GLY A 174 -4.25 5.51 -6.16
C GLY A 174 -3.60 4.28 -5.57
N ILE A 175 -3.04 3.48 -6.46
CA ILE A 175 -2.28 2.28 -6.12
C ILE A 175 -0.88 2.33 -6.73
N VAL A 176 0.09 1.75 -6.01
CA VAL A 176 1.47 1.58 -6.46
C VAL A 176 1.79 0.09 -6.52
N LEU A 177 2.14 -0.39 -7.71
CA LEU A 177 2.34 -1.80 -8.01
C LEU A 177 3.73 -2.07 -8.60
N ASP A 178 4.21 -3.27 -8.33
CA ASP A 178 5.36 -3.86 -9.00
C ASP A 178 4.89 -4.66 -10.22
N ARG A 179 5.67 -4.60 -11.30
CA ARG A 179 5.48 -5.47 -12.46
C ARG A 179 6.51 -6.58 -12.46
N ASP A 180 6.44 -7.46 -11.45
CA ASP A 180 7.19 -8.71 -11.49
C ASP A 180 6.48 -9.69 -12.43
N TYR A 181 7.05 -9.89 -13.61
CA TYR A 181 6.48 -10.78 -14.63
C TYR A 181 6.47 -12.26 -14.24
N LYS A 182 7.23 -12.65 -13.22
CA LYS A 182 7.23 -14.01 -12.69
C LYS A 182 6.05 -14.25 -11.75
N SER A 183 5.56 -13.20 -11.10
CA SER A 183 4.49 -13.27 -10.11
C SER A 183 3.15 -12.78 -10.66
N HIS A 184 3.16 -11.81 -11.57
CA HIS A 184 1.96 -11.16 -12.09
C HIS A 184 1.79 -11.42 -13.58
N SER A 185 0.59 -11.84 -13.99
CA SER A 185 0.28 -12.03 -15.42
C SER A 185 -0.08 -10.72 -16.09
N VAL A 186 0.10 -10.61 -17.41
CA VAL A 186 -0.29 -9.41 -18.17
C VAL A 186 -1.81 -9.19 -18.08
N SER A 187 -2.61 -10.25 -18.25
CA SER A 187 -4.08 -10.18 -18.13
C SER A 187 -4.54 -9.65 -16.76
N GLN A 188 -3.92 -10.13 -15.68
CA GLN A 188 -4.19 -9.63 -14.32
C GLN A 188 -3.92 -8.14 -14.18
N MET A 189 -2.73 -7.69 -14.61
CA MET A 189 -2.36 -6.27 -14.52
C MET A 189 -3.24 -5.38 -15.40
N LYS A 190 -3.62 -5.83 -16.60
CA LYS A 190 -4.54 -5.11 -17.49
C LYS A 190 -5.93 -4.97 -16.88
N LYS A 191 -6.47 -6.03 -16.26
CA LYS A 191 -7.75 -5.97 -15.54
C LYS A 191 -7.72 -4.94 -14.42
N ILE A 192 -6.62 -4.86 -13.67
CA ILE A 192 -6.44 -3.85 -12.63
C ILE A 192 -6.36 -2.43 -13.23
N ALA A 193 -5.66 -2.25 -14.35
CA ALA A 193 -5.61 -0.98 -15.06
C ALA A 193 -7.00 -0.52 -15.52
N GLU A 194 -7.79 -1.41 -16.12
CA GLU A 194 -9.18 -1.14 -16.52
C GLU A 194 -10.05 -0.76 -15.32
N GLN A 195 -9.90 -1.45 -14.19
CA GLN A 195 -10.63 -1.14 -12.95
C GLN A 195 -10.21 0.22 -12.39
N CYS A 196 -8.92 0.55 -12.40
CA CYS A 196 -8.44 1.85 -11.96
C CYS A 196 -8.98 2.98 -12.85
N GLU A 197 -8.94 2.81 -14.17
CA GLU A 197 -9.48 3.78 -15.11
C GLU A 197 -10.99 3.99 -14.90
N LYS A 198 -11.76 2.90 -14.83
CA LYS A 198 -13.22 2.93 -14.61
C LYS A 198 -13.61 3.65 -13.32
N ASN A 199 -12.85 3.47 -12.26
CA ASN A 199 -13.14 4.06 -10.95
C ASN A 199 -12.36 5.37 -10.69
N HIS A 200 -11.64 5.88 -11.70
CA HIS A 200 -10.81 7.09 -11.62
C HIS A 200 -9.71 7.02 -10.54
N TYR A 201 -9.18 5.83 -10.26
CA TYR A 201 -8.01 5.65 -9.41
C TYR A 201 -6.73 5.90 -10.22
N LYS A 202 -5.73 6.49 -9.57
CA LYS A 202 -4.38 6.60 -10.14
C LYS A 202 -3.67 5.26 -10.02
N LEU A 203 -3.03 4.83 -11.10
CA LEU A 203 -2.25 3.60 -11.15
C LEU A 203 -0.79 3.95 -11.43
N PHE A 204 0.07 3.65 -10.47
CA PHE A 204 1.52 3.79 -10.60
C PHE A 204 2.17 2.41 -10.67
N ILE A 205 2.94 2.15 -11.73
CA ILE A 205 3.63 0.88 -11.95
C ILE A 205 5.12 1.14 -12.03
N THR A 206 5.91 0.28 -11.40
CA THR A 206 7.35 0.20 -11.63
C THR A 206 7.69 -1.16 -12.21
N THR A 207 8.29 -1.17 -13.40
CA THR A 207 8.72 -2.38 -14.09
C THR A 207 10.24 -2.47 -14.05
N PRO A 208 10.82 -3.49 -13.39
CA PRO A 208 10.16 -4.71 -12.91
C PRO A 208 9.63 -4.66 -11.46
N LEU A 209 10.12 -3.75 -10.63
CA LEU A 209 9.77 -3.66 -9.19
C LEU A 209 10.18 -2.31 -8.61
N PHE A 210 9.65 -1.96 -7.44
CA PHE A 210 9.85 -0.66 -6.80
C PHE A 210 11.33 -0.31 -6.55
N GLU A 211 12.20 -1.28 -6.28
CA GLU A 211 13.64 -1.02 -6.16
C GLU A 211 14.24 -0.40 -7.43
N PHE A 212 13.63 -0.59 -8.60
CA PHE A 212 14.05 0.14 -9.80
C PHE A 212 13.82 1.65 -9.67
N TRP A 213 12.69 2.09 -9.10
CA TRP A 213 12.47 3.51 -8.80
C TRP A 213 13.51 4.05 -7.80
N LEU A 214 13.86 3.26 -6.77
CA LEU A 214 14.93 3.64 -5.85
C LEU A 214 16.27 3.77 -6.58
N LEU A 215 16.59 2.84 -7.48
CA LEU A 215 17.82 2.84 -8.27
C LEU A 215 17.97 4.11 -9.12
N LEU A 216 16.86 4.68 -9.63
CA LEU A 216 16.87 5.96 -10.38
C LEU A 216 17.34 7.16 -9.55
N HIS A 217 17.45 7.05 -8.23
CA HIS A 217 18.05 8.10 -7.39
C HIS A 217 19.58 7.98 -7.33
N LEU A 218 20.09 6.76 -7.54
CA LEU A 218 21.44 6.35 -7.15
C LEU A 218 22.44 6.39 -8.30
N ILE A 219 21.98 6.07 -9.50
CA ILE A 219 22.82 5.91 -10.68
C ILE A 219 22.30 6.74 -11.84
N ASP A 220 23.14 6.92 -12.86
CA ASP A 220 22.76 7.50 -14.14
C ASP A 220 22.38 6.37 -15.10
N ILE A 221 21.10 6.32 -15.51
CA ILE A 221 20.57 5.24 -16.33
C ILE A 221 21.26 5.19 -17.71
N ASP A 222 21.69 6.35 -18.21
CA ASP A 222 22.39 6.48 -19.50
C ASP A 222 23.81 5.86 -19.47
N LYS A 223 24.32 5.54 -18.28
CA LYS A 223 25.64 4.90 -18.09
C LYS A 223 25.56 3.39 -17.94
N LEU A 224 24.36 2.81 -17.86
CA LEU A 224 24.20 1.37 -17.80
C LEU A 224 24.51 0.75 -19.16
N SER A 225 25.22 -0.36 -19.13
CA SER A 225 25.40 -1.21 -20.30
C SER A 225 24.10 -1.90 -20.69
N GLU A 226 24.02 -2.32 -21.95
CA GLU A 226 22.92 -3.15 -22.46
C GLU A 226 22.73 -4.45 -21.65
N GLU A 227 23.81 -5.00 -21.10
CA GLU A 227 23.75 -6.18 -20.25
C GLU A 227 23.12 -5.89 -18.89
N GLU A 228 23.50 -4.78 -18.24
CA GLU A 228 22.90 -4.35 -16.97
C GLU A 228 21.40 -4.06 -17.14
N LEU A 229 21.00 -3.39 -18.23
CA LEU A 229 19.60 -3.14 -18.54
C LEU A 229 18.81 -4.45 -18.72
N ARG A 230 19.37 -5.44 -19.45
CA ARG A 230 18.74 -6.76 -19.57
C ARG A 230 18.61 -7.46 -18.21
N ASN A 231 19.65 -7.43 -17.39
CA ASN A 231 19.64 -8.06 -16.07
C ASN A 231 18.64 -7.38 -15.12
N ILE A 232 18.50 -6.05 -15.18
CA ILE A 232 17.45 -5.30 -14.48
C ILE A 232 16.08 -5.76 -14.97
N LYS A 233 15.86 -5.86 -16.28
CA LYS A 233 14.57 -6.27 -16.86
C LYS A 233 14.12 -7.66 -16.40
N VAL A 234 15.01 -8.65 -16.51
CA VAL A 234 14.74 -10.04 -16.11
C VAL A 234 14.66 -10.18 -14.59
N ASN A 235 15.44 -9.37 -13.87
CA ASN A 235 15.44 -9.27 -12.41
C ASN A 235 15.54 -10.61 -11.68
N ASP A 236 16.46 -11.48 -12.10
CA ASP A 236 16.65 -12.79 -11.48
C ASP A 236 17.06 -12.71 -10.01
N GLY A 237 16.66 -13.73 -9.25
CA GLY A 237 17.10 -13.92 -7.87
C GLY A 237 18.59 -14.23 -7.82
N ILE A 238 19.37 -13.42 -7.11
CA ILE A 238 20.80 -13.65 -6.87
C ILE A 238 21.02 -14.38 -5.53
N SER A 239 20.10 -14.18 -4.59
CA SER A 239 20.10 -14.85 -3.28
C SER A 239 18.68 -14.95 -2.73
N GLU A 240 18.50 -15.65 -1.61
CA GLU A 240 17.22 -15.70 -0.88
C GLU A 240 16.69 -14.31 -0.49
N LYS A 241 17.56 -13.29 -0.42
CA LYS A 241 17.23 -11.94 0.03
C LYS A 241 17.13 -10.91 -1.08
N HIS A 242 17.71 -11.18 -2.25
CA HIS A 242 17.90 -10.18 -3.29
C HIS A 242 17.70 -10.73 -4.70
N THR A 243 16.94 -9.98 -5.48
CA THR A 243 16.98 -9.95 -6.96
C THR A 243 18.15 -9.07 -7.45
N TYR A 244 18.43 -9.12 -8.76
CA TYR A 244 19.47 -8.29 -9.37
C TYR A 244 19.34 -6.81 -9.02
N THR A 245 18.17 -6.21 -9.29
CA THR A 245 17.95 -4.77 -9.06
C THR A 245 17.99 -4.42 -7.58
N SER A 246 17.38 -5.23 -6.71
CA SER A 246 17.41 -4.98 -5.26
C SER A 246 18.81 -5.16 -4.65
N LYS A 247 19.67 -6.00 -5.26
CA LYS A 247 21.08 -6.10 -4.86
C LYS A 247 21.85 -4.83 -5.22
N MET A 248 21.67 -4.29 -6.42
CA MET A 248 22.30 -3.03 -6.83
C MET A 248 21.93 -1.88 -5.88
N VAL A 249 20.64 -1.74 -5.54
CA VAL A 249 20.19 -0.75 -4.56
C VAL A 249 20.86 -0.98 -3.20
N SER A 250 20.91 -2.23 -2.72
CA SER A 250 21.52 -2.54 -1.44
C SER A 250 23.01 -2.24 -1.38
N ASP A 251 23.74 -2.45 -2.47
CA ASP A 251 25.17 -2.21 -2.54
C ASP A 251 25.52 -0.73 -2.54
N ILE A 252 24.67 0.10 -3.16
CA ILE A 252 24.90 1.55 -3.28
C ILE A 252 24.31 2.30 -2.07
N ALA A 253 23.06 2.00 -1.69
CA ALA A 253 22.32 2.73 -0.66
C ALA A 253 22.49 2.16 0.75
N GLY A 254 23.04 0.94 0.91
CA GLY A 254 23.30 0.33 2.21
C GLY A 254 22.06 -0.14 2.97
N HIS A 255 20.96 -0.46 2.27
CA HIS A 255 19.78 -1.07 2.88
C HIS A 255 19.15 -2.15 1.99
N SER A 256 18.39 -3.04 2.63
CA SER A 256 17.57 -4.03 1.93
C SER A 256 16.09 -3.63 2.04
N LYS A 257 15.27 -4.44 2.73
CA LYS A 257 13.81 -4.31 2.83
C LYS A 257 13.32 -3.19 3.75
N SER A 258 14.16 -2.20 4.08
CA SER A 258 13.75 -1.07 4.91
C SER A 258 14.62 0.14 4.71
N ILE A 259 13.98 1.29 4.56
CA ILE A 259 14.63 2.57 4.46
C ILE A 259 14.57 3.20 5.85
N SER A 260 15.73 3.48 6.45
CA SER A 260 15.78 4.30 7.66
C SER A 260 15.73 5.77 7.28
N GLU A 261 15.28 6.62 8.20
CA GLU A 261 15.22 8.06 7.98
C GLU A 261 16.59 8.65 7.61
N LYS A 262 17.66 8.17 8.27
CA LYS A 262 19.03 8.57 7.97
C LYS A 262 19.38 8.28 6.50
N ILE A 263 19.07 7.07 6.03
CA ILE A 263 19.33 6.65 4.65
C ILE A 263 18.49 7.49 3.68
N PHE A 264 17.21 7.71 3.99
CA PHE A 264 16.35 8.54 3.14
C PHE A 264 16.91 9.95 2.94
N LEU A 265 17.30 10.61 4.03
CA LEU A 265 17.88 11.94 3.99
C LEU A 265 19.19 12.01 3.21
N GLN A 266 20.07 11.02 3.40
CA GLN A 266 21.39 10.98 2.78
C GLN A 266 21.34 10.61 1.30
N THR A 267 20.44 9.71 0.94
CA THR A 267 20.47 9.01 -0.35
C THR A 267 19.36 9.45 -1.30
N TYR A 268 18.14 9.65 -0.79
CA TYR A 268 16.94 9.80 -1.64
C TYR A 268 16.41 11.23 -1.70
N LEU A 269 16.32 11.92 -0.56
CA LEU A 269 15.61 13.20 -0.45
C LEU A 269 16.10 14.25 -1.48
N SER A 270 17.42 14.44 -1.59
CA SER A 270 18.01 15.42 -2.52
C SER A 270 18.06 14.95 -3.98
N LYS A 271 17.69 13.70 -4.24
CA LYS A 271 17.77 13.04 -5.55
C LYS A 271 16.40 12.75 -6.17
N ILE A 272 15.30 13.15 -5.52
CA ILE A 272 13.94 12.93 -6.05
C ILE A 272 13.78 13.57 -7.44
N ASP A 273 14.20 14.83 -7.63
CA ASP A 273 14.09 15.48 -8.95
C ASP A 273 14.98 14.83 -10.00
N TYR A 274 16.12 14.28 -9.56
CA TYR A 274 16.99 13.51 -10.44
C TYR A 274 16.27 12.23 -10.89
N ALA A 275 15.71 11.44 -9.97
CA ALA A 275 14.95 10.23 -10.29
C ALA A 275 13.73 10.52 -11.20
N ILE A 276 13.00 11.61 -10.95
CA ILE A 276 11.92 12.10 -11.80
C ILE A 276 12.42 12.37 -13.23
N SER A 277 13.56 13.05 -13.37
CA SER A 277 14.12 13.34 -14.69
C SER A 277 14.54 12.07 -15.43
N GLN A 278 15.03 11.06 -14.71
CA GLN A 278 15.44 9.79 -15.30
C GLN A 278 14.25 8.93 -15.71
N SER A 279 13.20 8.84 -14.90
CA SER A 279 12.01 8.05 -15.25
C SER A 279 11.34 8.57 -16.52
N LYS A 280 11.37 9.88 -16.77
CA LYS A 280 10.83 10.50 -18.00
C LYS A 280 11.58 10.13 -19.27
N LYS A 281 12.81 9.62 -19.17
CA LYS A 281 13.58 9.09 -20.31
C LYS A 281 13.23 7.64 -20.64
N LEU A 282 12.52 6.95 -19.74
CA LEU A 282 12.17 5.54 -19.84
C LEU A 282 10.70 5.38 -20.25
N ASN A 283 10.19 4.13 -20.23
CA ASN A 283 8.78 3.89 -20.47
C ASN A 283 7.94 4.39 -19.29
N THR A 284 6.82 5.03 -19.62
CA THR A 284 5.87 5.57 -18.64
C THR A 284 4.43 5.15 -18.96
N ALA A 285 4.14 4.74 -20.19
CA ALA A 285 2.80 4.28 -20.57
C ALA A 285 2.45 2.97 -19.85
N ILE A 286 1.29 2.93 -19.19
CA ILE A 286 0.80 1.76 -18.41
C ILE A 286 0.86 0.47 -19.23
N ASP A 287 0.36 0.48 -20.47
CA ASP A 287 0.38 -0.71 -21.33
C ASP A 287 1.80 -1.20 -21.66
N ALA A 288 2.73 -0.27 -21.90
CA ALA A 288 4.12 -0.59 -22.16
C ALA A 288 4.81 -1.16 -20.91
N LEU A 289 4.52 -0.58 -19.74
CA LEU A 289 5.02 -1.08 -18.45
C LEU A 289 4.49 -2.48 -18.15
N ILE A 290 3.22 -2.76 -18.45
CA ILE A 290 2.61 -4.07 -18.21
C ILE A 290 3.11 -5.15 -19.18
N GLY A 291 3.20 -4.80 -20.48
CA GLY A 291 3.60 -5.71 -21.54
C GLY A 291 2.45 -6.45 -22.22
N GLU A 292 2.80 -7.51 -22.96
CA GLU A 292 1.87 -8.28 -23.80
C GLU A 292 2.14 -9.78 -23.73
N ASP A 293 1.06 -10.58 -23.69
CA ASP A 293 1.10 -12.05 -23.72
C ASP A 293 1.34 -12.60 -25.15
N LYS A 294 2.41 -12.15 -25.81
CA LYS A 294 2.82 -12.63 -27.15
C LYS A 294 4.09 -13.48 -27.11
N THR A 295 5.07 -13.06 -26.32
CA THR A 295 6.39 -13.71 -26.16
C THR A 295 6.85 -13.56 -24.71
N GLU A 296 7.83 -14.36 -24.28
CA GLU A 296 8.41 -14.21 -22.93
C GLU A 296 8.99 -12.81 -22.71
N GLU A 297 9.65 -12.24 -23.72
CA GLU A 297 10.23 -10.90 -23.66
C GLU A 297 9.17 -9.80 -23.51
N THR A 298 8.06 -9.91 -24.24
CA THR A 298 6.98 -8.91 -24.18
C THR A 298 6.15 -9.05 -22.90
N LYS A 299 6.10 -10.24 -22.28
CA LYS A 299 5.42 -10.44 -20.99
C LYS A 299 6.11 -9.70 -19.85
N MET A 300 7.41 -9.45 -19.96
CA MET A 300 8.17 -8.70 -18.96
C MET A 300 7.75 -7.25 -18.85
N GLY A 301 7.09 -6.71 -19.88
CA GLY A 301 6.88 -5.28 -20.02
C GLY A 301 8.19 -4.55 -20.32
N ASN A 302 8.10 -3.25 -20.57
CA ASN A 302 9.27 -2.42 -20.78
C ASN A 302 9.76 -1.83 -19.45
N ILE A 303 11.08 -1.77 -19.28
CA ILE A 303 11.70 -1.14 -18.11
C ILE A 303 11.24 0.32 -18.03
N GLY A 304 10.80 0.73 -16.85
CA GLY A 304 10.33 2.09 -16.63
C GLY A 304 9.43 2.23 -15.42
N THR A 305 8.88 3.44 -15.27
CA THR A 305 7.93 3.77 -14.22
C THR A 305 7.22 5.08 -14.51
N ASN A 306 5.93 5.14 -14.21
CA ASN A 306 5.15 6.38 -14.26
C ASN A 306 5.05 7.07 -12.89
N LEU A 307 5.82 6.64 -11.89
CA LEU A 307 5.72 7.18 -10.53
C LEU A 307 6.08 8.67 -10.43
N HIS A 308 6.78 9.25 -11.40
CA HIS A 308 6.98 10.69 -11.47
C HIS A 308 5.67 11.48 -11.57
N GLU A 309 4.61 10.91 -12.15
CA GLU A 309 3.28 11.52 -12.23
C GLU A 309 2.67 11.76 -10.83
N LEU A 310 3.04 10.94 -9.83
CA LEU A 310 2.66 11.18 -8.43
C LEU A 310 3.29 12.47 -7.91
N PHE A 311 4.57 12.72 -8.20
CA PHE A 311 5.24 13.94 -7.76
C PHE A 311 4.71 15.16 -8.50
N GLU A 312 4.35 15.02 -9.78
CA GLU A 312 3.65 16.08 -10.51
C GLU A 312 2.30 16.37 -9.86
N LEU A 313 1.51 15.35 -9.52
CA LEU A 313 0.24 15.51 -8.82
C LEU A 313 0.39 16.23 -7.46
N LEU A 314 1.41 15.86 -6.68
CA LEU A 314 1.70 16.46 -5.37
C LEU A 314 2.17 17.91 -5.48
N ARG A 315 2.82 18.28 -6.59
CA ARG A 315 3.34 19.63 -6.85
C ARG A 315 2.42 20.48 -7.73
N THR A 316 1.30 19.92 -8.20
CA THR A 316 0.41 20.58 -9.14
C THR A 316 -0.44 21.63 -8.45
N ASP A 317 -0.50 22.82 -9.08
CA ASP A 317 -1.33 23.94 -8.65
C ASP A 317 -2.76 23.91 -9.21
N LYS A 318 -3.03 23.09 -10.23
CA LYS A 318 -4.37 22.93 -10.77
C LYS A 318 -5.29 22.36 -9.68
N ASP A 319 -6.38 23.08 -9.45
CA ASP A 319 -7.43 22.85 -8.46
C ASP A 319 -7.10 23.24 -7.00
N LEU A 320 -6.09 24.12 -6.80
CA LEU A 320 -5.92 24.90 -5.56
C LEU A 320 -6.81 26.14 -5.55
#